data_AF-A0A8B6DY18-F1
#
_entry.id   AF-A0A8B6DY18-F1
#
_cell.length_a   1.000
_cell.length_b   1.000
_cell.length_c   1.000
_cell.angle_alpha   90.00
_cell.angle_beta   90.00
_cell.angle_gamma   90.00
#
_symmetry.space_group_name_H-M   'P 1'
#
loop_
_entity.id
_entity.type
_entity.pdbx_description
1 polymer ?
#
loop_
_entity_poly.entity_id
_entity_poly.type
_entity_poly.pdbx_seq_one_letter_code
_entity_poly.pdbx_strand_id
1 'polypeptide(L)'
;MARFKGRFVRQQEKDRRVQLSELVSDRNVADHTKNTEATDTYQSIWLPGERRIFEPYQVSKDLKAGCTDCGSTLHITDIVTKTNCGLGFIMYILCECGSMNAIKSGKVHHDAAKFKTRPIFDINSKAAIAMYDTGLGEHKTNRFLADLNIPGISASSLAKREKEVSRSIKKVTDESLDRSLEEEKNASFSSTNEETENIPIKIKYDMGWQKRGSGRKYDSMSGVGVAIGNETGKVLEREIRSKNCRTCSYWEGKGTEAAHHDCPRNWYGTSKGHGT
;
A
#
# COMPACT_ATOMS: atom_id res chain seq x y z
N MET A 1 -39.79 -20.73 -16.84
CA MET A 1 -38.92 -20.45 -15.67
C MET A 1 -37.85 -21.53 -15.59
N ALA A 2 -36.65 -21.20 -15.13
CA ALA A 2 -35.48 -22.09 -15.07
C ALA A 2 -34.92 -22.12 -13.64
N ARG A 3 -34.21 -23.18 -13.24
CA ARG A 3 -33.46 -23.18 -11.96
C ARG A 3 -32.00 -22.82 -12.18
N PHE A 4 -31.48 -21.92 -11.35
CA PHE A 4 -30.06 -21.57 -11.26
C PHE A 4 -29.65 -21.48 -9.79
N LYS A 5 -28.63 -22.25 -9.37
CA LYS A 5 -28.19 -22.40 -7.96
C LYS A 5 -29.36 -22.60 -6.97
N GLY A 6 -30.31 -23.48 -7.32
CA GLY A 6 -31.42 -23.87 -6.44
C GLY A 6 -32.67 -22.97 -6.48
N ARG A 7 -32.58 -21.73 -7.02
CA ARG A 7 -33.70 -20.78 -7.12
C ARG A 7 -34.34 -20.78 -8.50
N PHE A 8 -35.64 -20.47 -8.58
CA PHE A 8 -36.34 -20.25 -9.84
C PHE A 8 -36.03 -18.84 -10.38
N VAL A 9 -35.59 -18.77 -11.62
CA VAL A 9 -35.24 -17.55 -12.36
C VAL A 9 -35.91 -17.56 -13.73
N ARG A 10 -35.97 -16.41 -14.40
CA ARG A 10 -36.40 -16.34 -15.81
C ARG A 10 -35.33 -17.02 -16.68
N GLN A 11 -35.74 -17.67 -17.78
CA GLN A 11 -34.82 -18.42 -18.65
C GLN A 11 -33.73 -17.49 -19.22
N GLN A 12 -34.13 -16.33 -19.73
CA GLN A 12 -33.22 -15.30 -20.24
C GLN A 12 -32.20 -14.81 -19.20
N GLU A 13 -32.59 -14.76 -17.91
CA GLU A 13 -31.70 -14.37 -16.82
C GLU A 13 -30.72 -15.50 -16.45
N LYS A 14 -31.15 -16.77 -16.53
CA LYS A 14 -30.25 -17.92 -16.39
C LYS A 14 -29.20 -17.91 -17.51
N ASP A 15 -29.63 -17.71 -18.75
CA ASP A 15 -28.76 -17.74 -19.93
C ASP A 15 -27.73 -16.60 -19.87
N ARG A 16 -28.15 -15.40 -19.44
CA ARG A 16 -27.24 -14.27 -19.23
C ARG A 16 -26.21 -14.54 -18.12
N ARG A 17 -26.62 -15.16 -17.00
CA ARG A 17 -25.71 -15.52 -15.90
C ARG A 17 -24.69 -16.58 -16.30
N VAL A 18 -25.10 -17.54 -17.13
CA VAL A 18 -24.21 -18.57 -17.69
C VAL A 18 -23.22 -17.94 -18.67
N GLN A 19 -23.70 -17.11 -19.60
CA GLN A 19 -22.86 -16.43 -20.58
C GLN A 19 -21.84 -15.49 -19.91
N LEU A 20 -22.22 -14.79 -18.84
CA LEU A 20 -21.29 -13.96 -18.06
C LEU A 20 -20.22 -14.82 -17.37
N SER A 21 -20.59 -16.00 -16.86
CA SER A 21 -19.67 -16.95 -16.22
C SER A 21 -18.66 -17.52 -17.20
N GLU A 22 -19.10 -17.85 -18.42
CA GLU A 22 -18.26 -18.37 -19.51
C GLU A 22 -17.29 -17.29 -19.99
N LEU A 23 -17.76 -16.06 -20.24
CA LEU A 23 -16.92 -14.93 -20.64
C LEU A 23 -15.85 -14.56 -19.60
N VAL A 24 -16.15 -14.71 -18.30
CA VAL A 24 -15.16 -14.49 -17.23
C VAL A 24 -14.15 -15.64 -17.17
N SER A 25 -14.59 -16.87 -17.44
CA SER A 25 -13.70 -18.05 -17.46
C SER A 25 -12.70 -17.97 -18.61
N ASP A 26 -13.15 -17.60 -19.81
CA ASP A 26 -12.29 -17.44 -20.99
C ASP A 26 -11.26 -16.33 -20.83
N ARG A 27 -11.63 -15.22 -20.18
CA ARG A 27 -10.69 -14.13 -19.84
C ARG A 27 -9.61 -14.58 -18.86
N ASN A 28 -9.95 -15.39 -17.85
CA ASN A 28 -8.97 -15.90 -16.89
C ASN A 28 -7.96 -16.87 -17.53
N VAL A 29 -8.39 -17.69 -18.51
CA VAL A 29 -7.50 -18.58 -19.28
C VAL A 29 -6.55 -17.77 -20.19
N ALA A 30 -7.04 -16.66 -20.77
CA ALA A 30 -6.24 -15.78 -21.61
C ALA A 30 -5.20 -14.94 -20.83
N ASP A 31 -5.48 -14.57 -19.58
CA ASP A 31 -4.51 -13.87 -18.72
C ASP A 31 -3.41 -14.80 -18.19
N HIS A 32 -3.70 -16.09 -17.97
CA HIS A 32 -2.69 -17.07 -17.54
C HIS A 32 -1.64 -17.42 -18.59
N THR A 33 -1.92 -17.19 -19.88
CA THR A 33 -1.02 -17.53 -20.99
C THR A 33 -0.04 -16.40 -21.37
N LYS A 34 -0.14 -15.21 -20.78
CA LYS A 34 0.78 -14.10 -21.02
C LYS A 34 1.75 -13.90 -19.86
N ASN A 35 2.99 -14.33 -20.09
CA ASN A 35 4.13 -14.13 -19.21
C ASN A 35 4.46 -12.62 -19.10
N THR A 36 3.88 -11.90 -18.13
CA THR A 36 4.15 -10.49 -17.82
C THR A 36 3.62 -10.17 -16.42
N GLU A 37 4.46 -9.56 -15.56
CA GLU A 37 4.21 -9.11 -14.17
C GLU A 37 2.79 -9.32 -13.63
N ALA A 38 2.62 -10.22 -12.65
CA ALA A 38 1.34 -10.50 -11.99
C ALA A 38 0.68 -9.19 -11.49
N THR A 39 -0.38 -8.77 -12.17
CA THR A 39 -1.20 -7.64 -11.73
C THR A 39 -2.31 -8.16 -10.82
N ASP A 40 -2.46 -7.61 -9.61
CA ASP A 40 -3.52 -8.05 -8.67
C ASP A 40 -4.92 -7.62 -9.08
N THR A 41 -5.05 -6.97 -10.23
CA THR A 41 -6.33 -6.47 -10.67
C THR A 41 -6.84 -7.28 -11.84
N TYR A 42 -7.70 -8.23 -11.49
CA TYR A 42 -8.37 -9.12 -12.43
C TYR A 42 -9.82 -9.32 -12.00
N GLN A 43 -10.70 -9.53 -12.98
CA GLN A 43 -12.08 -9.89 -12.73
C GLN A 43 -12.17 -11.40 -12.54
N SER A 44 -12.88 -11.86 -11.52
CA SER A 44 -13.04 -13.28 -11.22
C SER A 44 -14.45 -13.59 -10.71
N ILE A 45 -14.83 -14.86 -10.78
CA ILE A 45 -16.07 -15.35 -10.18
C ILE A 45 -15.90 -15.37 -8.65
N TRP A 46 -16.98 -15.12 -7.92
CA TRP A 46 -16.99 -15.33 -6.47
C TRP A 46 -17.04 -16.83 -6.14
N LEU A 47 -15.96 -17.38 -5.58
CA LEU A 47 -15.90 -18.80 -5.23
C LEU A 47 -16.43 -19.05 -3.82
N PRO A 48 -17.28 -20.07 -3.61
CA PRO A 48 -17.66 -20.51 -2.28
C PRO A 48 -16.43 -20.88 -1.44
N GLY A 49 -16.32 -20.33 -0.23
CA GLY A 49 -15.21 -20.59 0.70
C GLY A 49 -13.99 -19.67 0.55
N GLU A 50 -13.99 -18.79 -0.44
CA GLU A 50 -12.92 -17.83 -0.64
C GLU A 50 -12.88 -16.76 0.47
N ARG A 51 -11.72 -16.56 1.09
CA ARG A 51 -11.56 -15.52 2.12
C ARG A 51 -11.10 -14.20 1.51
N ARG A 52 -11.70 -13.13 1.98
CA ARG A 52 -11.42 -11.75 1.59
C ARG A 52 -11.64 -10.81 2.76
N ILE A 53 -10.95 -9.67 2.74
CA ILE A 53 -11.06 -8.62 3.74
C ILE A 53 -12.02 -7.54 3.23
N PHE A 54 -13.06 -7.23 4.01
CA PHE A 54 -13.96 -6.12 3.72
C PHE A 54 -14.37 -5.38 5.01
N GLU A 55 -14.82 -4.13 4.87
CA GLU A 55 -15.29 -3.29 5.96
C GLU A 55 -16.81 -3.51 6.15
N PRO A 56 -17.25 -4.23 7.21
CA PRO A 56 -18.64 -4.70 7.30
C PRO A 56 -19.65 -3.56 7.32
N TYR A 57 -19.34 -2.46 8.01
CA TYR A 57 -20.23 -1.31 8.10
C TYR A 57 -20.43 -0.63 6.75
N GLN A 58 -19.36 -0.37 6.00
CA GLN A 58 -19.42 0.29 4.70
C GLN A 58 -20.19 -0.57 3.69
N VAL A 59 -19.86 -1.87 3.63
CA VAL A 59 -20.55 -2.81 2.74
C VAL A 59 -22.04 -2.92 3.10
N SER A 60 -22.37 -3.06 4.39
CA SER A 60 -23.77 -3.16 4.83
C SER A 60 -24.58 -1.91 4.50
N LYS A 61 -23.96 -0.73 4.64
CA LYS A 61 -24.57 0.55 4.26
C LYS A 61 -24.90 0.60 2.77
N ASP A 62 -23.95 0.21 1.91
CA ASP A 62 -24.11 0.24 0.46
C ASP A 62 -25.13 -0.81 -0.03
N LEU A 63 -25.18 -1.98 0.62
CA LEU A 63 -26.20 -2.99 0.36
C LEU A 63 -27.61 -2.52 0.74
N LYS A 64 -27.72 -1.80 1.88
CA LYS A 64 -28.98 -1.22 2.36
C LYS A 64 -29.44 -0.03 1.54
N ALA A 65 -28.52 0.74 0.95
CA ALA A 65 -28.87 1.80 -0.01
C ALA A 65 -29.61 1.25 -1.23
N GLY A 66 -29.41 -0.03 -1.53
CA GLY A 66 -30.19 -0.78 -2.51
C GLY A 66 -29.71 -0.61 -3.94
N CYS A 67 -30.44 -1.23 -4.85
CA CYS A 67 -30.19 -1.18 -6.28
C CYS A 67 -30.34 0.25 -6.81
N THR A 68 -29.41 0.68 -7.67
CA THR A 68 -29.44 2.02 -8.29
C THR A 68 -30.73 2.31 -9.05
N ASP A 69 -31.32 1.28 -9.66
CA ASP A 69 -32.44 1.45 -10.57
C ASP A 69 -33.81 1.25 -9.92
N CYS A 70 -33.94 0.33 -8.95
CA CYS A 70 -35.23 0.00 -8.33
C CYS A 70 -35.26 0.15 -6.79
N GLY A 71 -34.15 0.53 -6.16
CA GLY A 71 -34.05 0.71 -4.71
C GLY A 71 -34.13 -0.56 -3.86
N SER A 72 -34.31 -1.75 -4.48
CA SER A 72 -34.40 -3.01 -3.74
C SER A 72 -33.11 -3.33 -3.01
N THR A 73 -33.21 -3.88 -1.80
CA THR A 73 -32.03 -4.28 -1.00
C THR A 73 -31.18 -5.30 -1.75
N LEU A 74 -29.86 -5.13 -1.70
CA LEU A 74 -28.90 -6.04 -2.31
C LEU A 74 -28.38 -7.03 -1.26
N HIS A 75 -28.12 -8.28 -1.67
CA HIS A 75 -27.58 -9.30 -0.78
C HIS A 75 -26.20 -9.78 -1.24
N ILE A 76 -25.28 -10.00 -0.29
CA ILE A 76 -23.94 -10.57 -0.54
C ILE A 76 -24.04 -11.94 -1.22
N THR A 77 -25.10 -12.70 -0.96
CA THR A 77 -25.32 -14.02 -1.60
C THR A 77 -25.53 -13.93 -3.11
N ASP A 78 -25.89 -12.74 -3.62
CA ASP A 78 -26.21 -12.51 -5.03
C ASP A 78 -25.02 -11.90 -5.81
N ILE A 79 -23.81 -11.94 -5.24
CA ILE A 79 -22.58 -11.59 -5.95
C ILE A 79 -22.36 -12.59 -7.09
N VAL A 80 -22.21 -12.05 -8.30
CA VAL A 80 -21.95 -12.84 -9.52
C VAL A 80 -20.46 -12.85 -9.85
N THR A 81 -19.85 -11.67 -9.83
CA THR A 81 -18.42 -11.50 -10.12
C THR A 81 -17.81 -10.48 -9.18
N LYS A 82 -16.49 -10.41 -9.17
CA LYS A 82 -15.72 -9.38 -8.47
C LYS A 82 -14.55 -8.91 -9.31
N THR A 83 -14.08 -7.71 -9.02
CA THR A 83 -12.78 -7.23 -9.48
C THR A 83 -11.87 -7.08 -8.28
N ASN A 84 -10.78 -7.85 -8.23
CA ASN A 84 -9.77 -7.71 -7.18
C ASN A 84 -8.95 -6.43 -7.43
N CYS A 85 -8.49 -5.77 -6.38
CA CYS A 85 -7.67 -4.56 -6.43
C CYS A 85 -6.66 -4.62 -5.26
N GLY A 86 -5.74 -5.60 -5.28
CA GLY A 86 -4.92 -5.94 -4.12
C GLY A 86 -5.75 -6.66 -3.05
N LEU A 87 -5.67 -6.22 -1.80
CA LEU A 87 -6.48 -6.76 -0.69
C LEU A 87 -7.93 -6.27 -0.71
N GLY A 88 -8.20 -5.15 -1.40
CA GLY A 88 -9.55 -4.65 -1.66
C GLY A 88 -10.16 -5.25 -2.92
N PHE A 89 -11.47 -5.13 -3.09
CA PHE A 89 -12.18 -5.62 -4.27
C PHE A 89 -13.53 -4.92 -4.47
N ILE A 90 -14.07 -5.01 -5.68
CA ILE A 90 -15.41 -4.55 -6.04
C ILE A 90 -16.28 -5.79 -6.26
N MET A 91 -17.42 -5.87 -5.60
CA MET A 91 -18.45 -6.89 -5.77
C MET A 91 -19.46 -6.42 -6.81
N TYR A 92 -19.82 -7.29 -7.74
CA TYR A 92 -20.88 -7.04 -8.71
C TYR A 92 -22.09 -7.91 -8.38
N ILE A 93 -23.14 -7.26 -7.90
CA ILE A 93 -24.39 -7.88 -7.46
C ILE A 93 -25.46 -7.64 -8.50
N LEU A 94 -26.08 -8.72 -8.94
CA LEU A 94 -27.16 -8.68 -9.91
C LEU A 94 -28.51 -8.62 -9.18
N CYS A 95 -29.16 -7.47 -9.26
CA CYS A 95 -30.50 -7.27 -8.72
C CYS A 95 -31.53 -8.09 -9.53
N GLU A 96 -32.65 -8.44 -8.90
CA GLU A 96 -33.78 -9.13 -9.55
C GLU A 96 -34.41 -8.31 -10.68
N CYS A 97 -34.28 -6.99 -10.66
CA CYS A 97 -34.73 -6.12 -11.77
C CYS A 97 -33.82 -6.21 -13.01
N GLY A 98 -32.70 -6.93 -12.93
CA GLY A 98 -31.72 -7.10 -14.02
C GLY A 98 -30.50 -6.19 -13.94
N SER A 99 -30.55 -5.16 -13.07
CA SER A 99 -29.50 -4.15 -12.93
C SER A 99 -28.27 -4.67 -12.18
N MET A 100 -27.09 -4.30 -12.67
CA MET A 100 -25.81 -4.67 -12.06
C MET A 100 -25.34 -3.57 -11.12
N ASN A 101 -25.08 -3.92 -9.87
CA ASN A 101 -24.66 -2.98 -8.84
C ASN A 101 -23.24 -3.27 -8.39
N ALA A 102 -22.41 -2.24 -8.34
CA ALA A 102 -21.02 -2.33 -7.92
C ALA A 102 -20.86 -1.87 -6.45
N ILE A 103 -20.49 -2.79 -5.56
CA ILE A 103 -20.29 -2.52 -4.14
C ILE A 103 -18.81 -2.66 -3.81
N LYS A 104 -18.20 -1.60 -3.25
CA LYS A 104 -16.79 -1.59 -2.86
C LYS A 104 -16.61 -2.36 -1.54
N SER A 105 -15.55 -3.13 -1.39
CA SER A 105 -15.26 -3.87 -0.15
C SER A 105 -14.84 -2.99 1.03
N GLY A 106 -14.61 -1.69 0.82
CA GLY A 106 -14.23 -0.75 1.86
C GLY A 106 -13.96 0.64 1.30
N LYS A 107 -13.44 1.52 2.16
CA LYS A 107 -13.08 2.89 1.79
C LYS A 107 -12.01 2.96 0.70
N VAL A 108 -12.14 4.03 -0.11
CA VAL A 108 -11.20 4.38 -1.17
C VAL A 108 -10.79 5.84 -1.00
N HIS A 109 -9.49 6.09 -0.89
CA HIS A 109 -8.92 7.46 -0.85
C HIS A 109 -8.58 7.99 -2.24
N HIS A 110 -8.65 7.15 -3.27
CA HIS A 110 -8.52 7.55 -4.67
C HIS A 110 -9.72 7.04 -5.45
N ASP A 111 -10.65 7.94 -5.77
CA ASP A 111 -11.90 7.58 -6.43
C ASP A 111 -11.75 7.52 -7.95
N ALA A 112 -12.05 6.35 -8.52
CA ALA A 112 -11.98 6.06 -9.93
C ALA A 112 -12.72 7.08 -10.82
N ALA A 113 -13.86 7.57 -10.32
CA ALA A 113 -14.69 8.55 -11.03
C ALA A 113 -14.01 9.91 -11.22
N LYS A 114 -13.12 10.30 -10.28
CA LYS A 114 -12.40 11.58 -10.35
C LYS A 114 -11.13 11.50 -11.18
N PHE A 115 -10.50 10.33 -11.23
CA PHE A 115 -9.15 10.17 -11.78
C PHE A 115 -9.08 9.27 -13.03
N LYS A 116 -10.20 8.82 -13.60
CA LYS A 116 -10.27 7.90 -14.75
C LYS A 116 -9.35 6.67 -14.62
N THR A 117 -9.17 6.20 -13.39
CA THR A 117 -8.24 5.12 -13.03
C THR A 117 -8.92 4.16 -12.06
N ARG A 118 -8.31 3.02 -11.78
CA ARG A 118 -8.88 2.03 -10.84
C ARG A 118 -8.85 2.59 -9.41
N PRO A 119 -9.85 2.26 -8.57
CA PRO A 119 -9.92 2.78 -7.22
C PRO A 119 -8.76 2.23 -6.37
N ILE A 120 -8.22 3.06 -5.50
CA ILE A 120 -7.24 2.62 -4.50
C ILE A 120 -7.97 2.45 -3.18
N PHE A 121 -8.00 1.21 -2.70
CA PHE A 121 -8.58 0.86 -1.41
C PHE A 121 -7.62 1.17 -0.26
N ASP A 122 -8.15 1.73 0.82
CA ASP A 122 -7.38 2.11 2.02
C ASP A 122 -6.68 0.90 2.64
N ILE A 123 -7.26 -0.30 2.54
CA ILE A 123 -6.66 -1.54 3.07
C ILE A 123 -5.28 -1.81 2.47
N ASN A 124 -5.04 -1.43 1.22
CA ASN A 124 -3.74 -1.63 0.57
C ASN A 124 -2.68 -0.69 1.16
N SER A 125 -3.02 0.58 1.41
CA SER A 125 -2.11 1.53 2.07
C SER A 125 -1.90 1.17 3.54
N LYS A 126 -2.96 0.70 4.23
CA LYS A 126 -2.86 0.18 5.59
C LYS A 126 -1.97 -1.05 5.69
N ALA A 127 -2.00 -1.96 4.70
CA ALA A 127 -1.09 -3.11 4.66
C ALA A 127 0.37 -2.68 4.53
N ALA A 128 0.67 -1.66 3.73
CA ALA A 128 2.02 -1.10 3.65
C ALA A 128 2.49 -0.47 4.98
N ILE A 129 1.61 0.27 5.66
CA ILE A 129 1.90 0.83 7.00
C ILE A 129 2.13 -0.29 8.02
N ALA A 130 1.23 -1.28 8.07
CA ALA A 130 1.34 -2.41 8.98
C ALA A 130 2.63 -3.21 8.75
N MET A 131 3.03 -3.37 7.49
CA MET A 131 4.30 -4.01 7.15
C MET A 131 5.50 -3.22 7.71
N TYR A 132 5.51 -1.89 7.63
CA TYR A 132 6.57 -1.08 8.25
C TYR A 132 6.57 -1.17 9.77
N ASP A 133 5.39 -1.03 10.38
CA ASP A 133 5.22 -1.07 11.85
C ASP A 133 5.66 -2.41 12.44
N THR A 134 5.37 -3.52 11.75
CA THR A 134 5.74 -4.87 12.17
C THR A 134 7.15 -5.30 11.73
N GLY A 135 7.87 -4.45 10.98
CA GLY A 135 9.20 -4.79 10.45
C GLY A 135 9.18 -5.98 9.48
N LEU A 136 8.05 -6.22 8.82
CA LEU A 136 7.92 -7.24 7.79
C LEU A 136 8.40 -6.70 6.44
N GLY A 137 8.80 -7.61 5.56
CA GLY A 137 8.98 -7.31 4.13
C GLY A 137 7.85 -7.95 3.32
N GLU A 138 7.69 -7.53 2.07
CA GLU A 138 6.64 -8.00 1.14
C GLU A 138 6.39 -9.51 1.24
N HIS A 139 7.43 -10.34 1.11
CA HIS A 139 7.30 -11.80 1.19
C HIS A 139 6.73 -12.30 2.53
N LYS A 140 7.15 -11.72 3.66
CA LYS A 140 6.64 -12.13 4.97
C LYS A 140 5.19 -11.66 5.16
N THR A 141 4.85 -10.49 4.65
CA THR A 141 3.46 -9.98 4.65
C THR A 141 2.55 -10.90 3.83
N ASN A 142 2.96 -11.28 2.62
CA ASN A 142 2.19 -12.20 1.79
C ASN A 142 2.13 -13.61 2.36
N ARG A 143 3.20 -14.10 3.00
CA ARG A 143 3.17 -15.37 3.74
C ARG A 143 2.16 -15.34 4.88
N PHE A 144 2.15 -14.28 5.68
CA PHE A 144 1.17 -14.09 6.75
C PHE A 144 -0.27 -14.13 6.21
N LEU A 145 -0.54 -13.46 5.08
CA LEU A 145 -1.86 -13.52 4.43
C LEU A 145 -2.21 -14.93 3.95
N ALA A 146 -1.24 -15.61 3.34
CA ALA A 146 -1.41 -16.99 2.88
C ALA A 146 -1.72 -17.96 4.03
N ASP A 147 -1.05 -17.81 5.18
CA ASP A 147 -1.30 -18.62 6.39
C ASP A 147 -2.74 -18.42 6.92
N LEU A 148 -3.37 -17.28 6.64
CA LEU A 148 -4.77 -16.98 6.96
C LEU A 148 -5.76 -17.41 5.86
N ASN A 149 -5.28 -18.00 4.76
CA ASN A 149 -5.99 -18.28 3.52
C ASN A 149 -6.55 -17.02 2.83
N ILE A 150 -5.89 -15.87 3.01
CA ILE A 150 -6.23 -14.61 2.35
C ILE A 150 -5.26 -14.43 1.17
N PRO A 151 -5.72 -14.18 -0.06
CA PRO A 151 -4.80 -13.91 -1.15
C PRO A 151 -3.97 -12.66 -0.90
N GLY A 152 -2.71 -12.75 -1.31
CA GLY A 152 -1.74 -11.70 -1.16
C GLY A 152 -1.97 -10.49 -2.07
N ILE A 153 -1.05 -9.55 -1.95
CA ILE A 153 -0.91 -8.37 -2.79
C ILE A 153 0.42 -8.48 -3.55
N SER A 154 0.43 -8.20 -4.84
CA SER A 154 1.64 -8.24 -5.65
C SER A 154 2.67 -7.23 -5.16
N ALA A 155 3.93 -7.58 -5.35
CA ALA A 155 5.04 -6.71 -5.03
C ALA A 155 4.93 -5.33 -5.72
N SER A 156 4.40 -5.27 -6.94
CA SER A 156 4.25 -4.00 -7.67
C SER A 156 3.13 -3.12 -7.10
N SER A 157 2.00 -3.71 -6.71
CA SER A 157 0.92 -2.99 -6.02
C SER A 157 1.37 -2.52 -4.65
N LEU A 158 2.01 -3.39 -3.87
CA LEU A 158 2.50 -3.07 -2.54
C LEU A 158 3.58 -1.99 -2.57
N ALA A 159 4.55 -2.05 -3.49
CA ALA A 159 5.58 -1.02 -3.65
C ALA A 159 5.00 0.37 -3.99
N LYS A 160 3.90 0.43 -4.77
CA LYS A 160 3.19 1.70 -5.02
C LYS A 160 2.58 2.26 -3.73
N ARG A 161 2.04 1.38 -2.88
CA ARG A 161 1.46 1.75 -1.57
C ARG A 161 2.54 2.13 -0.57
N GLU A 162 3.66 1.41 -0.53
CA GLU A 162 4.87 1.77 0.22
C GLU A 162 5.33 3.20 -0.12
N LYS A 163 5.47 3.53 -1.41
CA LYS A 163 5.89 4.87 -1.84
C LYS A 163 4.87 5.95 -1.48
N GLU A 164 3.58 5.61 -1.53
CA GLU A 164 2.51 6.50 -1.11
C GLU A 164 2.61 6.81 0.39
N VAL A 165 2.66 5.79 1.24
CA VAL A 165 2.67 5.97 2.70
C VAL A 165 4.00 6.51 3.20
N SER A 166 5.12 6.19 2.53
CA SER A 166 6.46 6.71 2.87
C SER A 166 6.52 8.23 2.84
N ARG A 167 5.80 8.88 1.90
CA ARG A 167 5.72 10.34 1.83
C ARG A 167 5.03 10.93 3.05
N SER A 168 3.92 10.31 3.47
CA SER A 168 3.20 10.72 4.68
C SER A 168 4.02 10.49 5.94
N ILE A 169 4.70 9.34 6.06
CA ILE A 169 5.59 9.03 7.17
C ILE A 169 6.72 10.06 7.23
N LYS A 170 7.37 10.37 6.11
CA LYS A 170 8.43 11.39 6.04
C LYS A 170 7.93 12.74 6.57
N LYS A 171 6.77 13.19 6.10
CA LYS A 171 6.16 14.45 6.54
C LYS A 171 5.93 14.48 8.06
N VAL A 172 5.29 13.46 8.61
CA VAL A 172 5.03 13.37 10.07
C VAL A 172 6.34 13.28 10.85
N THR A 173 7.36 12.62 10.30
CA THR A 173 8.69 12.57 10.92
C THR A 173 9.31 13.96 10.95
N ASP A 174 9.27 14.72 9.86
CA ASP A 174 9.83 16.08 9.78
C ASP A 174 9.12 17.00 10.79
N GLU A 175 7.78 16.98 10.84
CA GLU A 175 6.99 17.73 11.84
C GLU A 175 7.33 17.32 13.30
N SER A 176 7.67 16.06 13.52
CA SER A 176 8.09 15.56 14.84
C SER A 176 9.51 15.99 15.22
N LEU A 177 10.42 16.09 14.23
CA LEU A 177 11.78 16.58 14.45
C LEU A 177 11.76 18.07 14.78
N ASP A 178 10.98 18.87 14.05
CA ASP A 178 10.82 20.30 14.31
C ASP A 178 10.35 20.55 15.75
N ARG A 179 9.34 19.80 16.20
CA ARG A 179 8.85 19.88 17.58
C ARG A 179 9.93 19.49 18.60
N SER A 180 10.66 18.42 18.32
CA SER A 180 11.72 17.93 19.23
C SER A 180 12.87 18.93 19.33
N LEU A 181 13.20 19.61 18.24
CA LEU A 181 14.20 20.67 18.21
C LEU A 181 13.79 21.89 19.03
N GLU A 182 12.54 22.34 18.92
CA GLU A 182 12.02 23.45 19.73
C GLU A 182 12.00 23.10 21.23
N GLU A 183 11.62 21.88 21.58
CA GLU A 183 11.68 21.41 22.97
C GLU A 183 13.12 21.36 23.50
N GLU A 184 14.09 20.93 22.68
CA GLU A 184 15.51 20.92 23.06
C GLU A 184 16.06 22.33 23.24
N LYS A 185 15.70 23.29 22.37
CA LYS A 185 16.08 24.71 22.53
C LYS A 185 15.62 25.26 23.87
N ASN A 186 14.35 25.02 24.22
CA ASN A 186 13.75 25.49 25.47
C ASN A 186 14.42 24.85 26.71
N ALA A 187 14.70 23.54 26.64
CA ALA A 187 15.41 22.82 27.70
C ALA A 187 16.85 23.32 27.87
N SER A 188 17.56 23.54 26.75
CA SER A 188 18.93 24.03 26.73
C SER A 188 19.03 25.44 27.32
N PHE A 189 18.13 26.35 26.94
CA PHE A 189 18.06 27.71 27.49
C PHE A 189 17.88 27.73 29.01
N SER A 190 16.96 26.89 29.51
CA SER A 190 16.67 26.78 30.95
C SER A 190 17.88 26.28 31.76
N SER A 191 18.84 25.61 31.11
CA SER A 191 20.01 25.03 31.76
C SER A 191 21.21 25.97 31.83
N THR A 192 21.32 26.97 30.93
CA THR A 192 22.53 27.79 30.79
C THR A 192 22.50 29.11 31.55
N ASN A 193 21.34 29.62 32.01
CA ASN A 193 21.21 30.92 32.70
C ASN A 193 21.90 32.12 31.99
N GLU A 194 22.24 31.99 30.71
CA GLU A 194 22.92 33.00 29.89
C GLU A 194 21.94 33.49 28.82
N GLU A 195 21.64 34.80 28.83
CA GLU A 195 20.88 35.48 27.78
C GLU A 195 21.78 35.72 26.55
N THR A 196 22.09 34.67 25.80
CA THR A 196 22.78 34.79 24.51
C THR A 196 21.83 34.54 23.35
N GLU A 197 21.95 35.34 22.29
CA GLU A 197 21.16 35.20 21.04
C GLU A 197 21.32 33.82 20.38
N ASN A 198 22.46 33.15 20.61
CA ASN A 198 22.72 31.78 20.19
C ASN A 198 22.77 30.85 21.41
N ILE A 199 21.84 29.90 21.47
CA ILE A 199 21.80 28.85 22.49
C ILE A 199 22.58 27.63 21.95
N PRO A 200 23.71 27.25 22.55
CA PRO A 200 24.45 26.06 22.12
C PRO A 200 23.66 24.79 22.46
N ILE A 201 23.22 24.05 21.43
CA ILE A 201 22.56 22.76 21.60
C ILE A 201 23.61 21.64 21.65
N LYS A 202 23.66 20.92 22.77
CA LYS A 202 24.48 19.71 22.90
C LYS A 202 23.72 18.53 22.30
N ILE A 203 24.37 17.78 21.42
CA ILE A 203 23.79 16.58 20.81
C ILE A 203 24.63 15.34 21.08
N LYS A 204 23.95 14.21 21.15
CA LYS A 204 24.50 12.87 20.96
C LYS A 204 24.25 12.47 19.52
N TYR A 205 25.10 11.61 18.98
CA TYR A 205 24.99 11.16 17.60
C TYR A 205 25.13 9.66 17.51
N ASP A 206 24.21 9.01 16.80
CA ASP A 206 24.25 7.58 16.54
C ASP A 206 23.92 7.28 15.08
N MET A 207 24.44 6.17 14.56
CA MET A 207 24.28 5.81 13.16
C MET A 207 24.26 4.31 12.93
N GLY A 208 23.61 3.91 11.84
CA GLY A 208 23.51 2.52 11.41
C GLY A 208 23.68 2.36 9.91
N TRP A 209 24.29 1.25 9.51
CA TRP A 209 24.30 0.76 8.14
C TRP A 209 23.27 -0.36 7.97
N GLN A 210 22.49 -0.31 6.88
CA GLN A 210 21.45 -1.33 6.62
C GLN A 210 22.05 -2.72 6.38
N LYS A 211 23.23 -2.78 5.74
CA LYS A 211 23.96 -4.04 5.63
C LYS A 211 24.75 -4.28 6.91
N ARG A 212 24.42 -5.37 7.62
CA ARG A 212 25.15 -5.80 8.82
C ARG A 212 26.64 -5.96 8.48
N GLY A 213 27.49 -5.26 9.22
CA GLY A 213 28.93 -5.35 9.08
C GLY A 213 29.43 -6.75 9.45
N SER A 214 30.20 -7.38 8.57
CA SER A 214 30.95 -8.62 8.88
C SER A 214 32.35 -8.33 9.43
N GLY A 215 32.65 -7.07 9.76
CA GLY A 215 34.00 -6.59 10.10
C GLY A 215 34.99 -6.55 8.93
N ARG A 216 34.64 -7.14 7.77
CA ARG A 216 35.52 -7.27 6.59
C ARG A 216 34.94 -6.68 5.30
N LYS A 217 33.65 -6.30 5.31
CA LYS A 217 32.96 -5.72 4.15
C LYS A 217 32.28 -4.41 4.55
N TYR A 218 32.67 -3.34 3.87
CA TYR A 218 32.17 -1.97 4.03
C TYR A 218 31.46 -1.52 2.75
N ASP A 219 30.47 -2.30 2.34
CA ASP A 219 29.75 -2.18 1.06
C ASP A 219 28.24 -2.01 1.25
N SER A 220 27.81 -1.45 2.39
CA SER A 220 26.41 -1.08 2.58
C SER A 220 26.00 -0.07 1.52
N MET A 221 24.82 -0.25 0.93
CA MET A 221 24.28 0.67 -0.08
C MET A 221 23.55 1.86 0.53
N SER A 222 23.27 1.81 1.83
CA SER A 222 22.66 2.93 2.56
C SER A 222 23.13 2.97 4.02
N GLY A 223 22.94 4.14 4.63
CA GLY A 223 23.14 4.39 6.05
C GLY A 223 22.15 5.43 6.55
N VAL A 224 21.92 5.42 7.87
CA VAL A 224 21.12 6.40 8.57
C VAL A 224 21.92 6.94 9.74
N GLY A 225 21.89 8.26 9.93
CA GLY A 225 22.35 8.91 11.14
C GLY A 225 21.25 9.69 11.81
N VAL A 226 21.36 9.80 13.12
CA VAL A 226 20.44 10.54 13.97
C VAL A 226 21.21 11.40 14.96
N ALA A 227 20.84 12.67 15.03
CA ALA A 227 21.24 13.56 16.11
C ALA A 227 20.15 13.50 17.20
N ILE A 228 20.57 13.33 18.45
CA ILE A 228 19.71 13.14 19.61
C ILE A 228 20.02 14.25 20.61
N GLY A 229 18.99 14.95 21.08
CA GLY A 229 19.12 16.01 22.07
C GLY A 229 19.71 15.49 23.37
N ASN A 230 20.67 16.22 23.93
CA ASN A 230 21.28 15.82 25.19
C ASN A 230 20.30 15.96 26.35
N GLU A 231 19.47 17.02 26.33
CA GLU A 231 18.57 17.38 27.41
C GLU A 231 17.25 16.59 27.32
N THR A 232 16.63 16.53 26.15
CA THR A 232 15.34 15.86 25.95
C THR A 232 15.45 14.36 25.66
N GLY A 233 16.61 13.90 25.16
CA GLY A 233 16.78 12.54 24.66
C GLY A 233 15.98 12.24 23.39
N LYS A 234 15.41 13.25 22.72
CA LYS A 234 14.61 13.10 21.50
C LYS A 234 15.48 13.25 20.25
N VAL A 235 15.05 12.63 19.15
CA VAL A 235 15.73 12.81 17.85
C VAL A 235 15.45 14.22 17.35
N LEU A 236 16.50 14.97 17.05
CA LEU A 236 16.42 16.35 16.55
C LEU A 236 16.58 16.41 15.04
N GLU A 237 17.43 15.54 14.49
CA GLU A 237 17.71 15.48 13.06
C GLU A 237 17.97 14.04 12.63
N ARG A 238 17.65 13.73 11.37
CA ARG A 238 18.03 12.47 10.74
C ARG A 238 18.60 12.73 9.36
N GLU A 239 19.65 12.00 9.01
CA GLU A 239 20.17 11.96 7.65
C GLU A 239 20.13 10.53 7.11
N ILE A 240 19.55 10.35 5.91
CA ILE A 240 19.54 9.06 5.22
C ILE A 240 20.40 9.21 3.98
N ARG A 241 21.42 8.37 3.85
CA ARG A 241 22.28 8.30 2.68
C ARG A 241 22.09 6.99 1.93
N SER A 242 21.96 7.08 0.61
CA SER A 242 21.86 5.91 -0.27
C SER A 242 22.66 6.09 -1.55
N LYS A 243 23.37 5.02 -1.91
CA LYS A 243 24.08 4.84 -3.19
C LYS A 243 23.21 4.18 -4.24
N ASN A 244 22.07 3.61 -3.84
CA ASN A 244 21.24 2.81 -4.72
C ASN A 244 19.94 3.52 -5.08
N CYS A 245 19.59 3.46 -6.36
CA CYS A 245 18.26 3.74 -6.87
C CYS A 245 17.97 2.74 -7.98
N ARG A 246 16.90 1.94 -7.82
CA ARG A 246 16.54 0.91 -8.81
C ARG A 246 16.23 1.52 -10.18
N THR A 247 15.58 2.68 -10.23
CA THR A 247 15.27 3.40 -11.47
C THR A 247 16.56 3.83 -12.16
N CYS A 248 17.48 4.50 -11.45
CA CYS A 248 18.78 4.88 -12.01
C CYS A 248 19.54 3.67 -12.53
N SER A 249 19.69 2.63 -11.70
CA SER A 249 20.45 1.43 -12.08
C SER A 249 19.86 0.71 -13.31
N TYR A 250 18.54 0.72 -13.47
CA TYR A 250 17.89 0.16 -14.65
C TYR A 250 18.27 0.92 -15.93
N TRP A 251 18.14 2.25 -15.92
CA TRP A 251 18.43 3.08 -17.10
C TRP A 251 19.93 3.17 -17.41
N GLU A 252 20.78 3.23 -16.38
CA GLU A 252 22.25 3.13 -16.51
C GLU A 252 22.64 1.83 -17.21
N GLY A 253 22.01 0.70 -16.85
CA GLY A 253 22.22 -0.58 -17.53
C GLY A 253 21.77 -0.62 -18.99
N LYS A 254 21.01 0.38 -19.44
CA LYS A 254 20.60 0.59 -20.84
C LYS A 254 21.44 1.66 -21.56
N GLY A 255 22.44 2.24 -20.89
CA GLY A 255 23.29 3.29 -21.47
C GLY A 255 22.60 4.64 -21.60
N THR A 256 21.53 4.87 -20.84
CA THR A 256 20.71 6.09 -20.91
C THR A 256 20.44 6.64 -19.51
N GLU A 257 20.21 7.94 -19.40
CA GLU A 257 19.83 8.53 -18.11
C GLU A 257 18.35 8.29 -17.78
N ALA A 258 18.08 8.12 -16.49
CA ALA A 258 16.71 8.01 -16.01
C ALA A 258 15.99 9.37 -16.13
N ALA A 259 14.73 9.35 -16.56
CA ALA A 259 13.87 10.53 -16.45
C ALA A 259 13.79 11.04 -15.00
N HIS A 260 13.49 12.33 -14.84
CA HIS A 260 13.33 12.97 -13.54
C HIS A 260 12.36 12.19 -12.65
N HIS A 261 12.81 11.83 -11.45
CA HIS A 261 12.02 11.09 -10.47
C HIS A 261 12.49 11.45 -9.06
N ASP A 262 11.67 11.08 -8.07
CA ASP A 262 12.03 11.11 -6.65
C ASP A 262 13.10 10.04 -6.37
N CYS A 263 14.36 10.44 -6.57
CA CYS A 263 15.52 9.57 -6.54
C CYS A 263 16.04 9.43 -5.10
N PRO A 264 16.08 8.21 -4.53
CA PRO A 264 16.65 8.00 -3.21
C PRO A 264 18.19 8.06 -3.20
N ARG A 265 18.85 8.00 -4.36
CA ARG A 265 20.32 8.05 -4.45
C ARG A 265 20.79 9.48 -4.23
N ASN A 266 21.46 9.72 -3.10
CA ASN A 266 22.01 11.02 -2.71
C ASN A 266 23.48 10.95 -2.25
N TRP A 267 24.10 9.76 -2.30
CA TRP A 267 25.48 9.57 -1.89
C TRP A 267 26.33 8.94 -3.00
N TYR A 268 27.44 9.59 -3.34
CA TYR A 268 28.39 9.16 -4.37
C TYR A 268 29.74 8.73 -3.78
N GLY A 269 29.94 8.92 -2.48
CA GLY A 269 31.17 8.54 -1.78
C GLY A 269 31.26 7.06 -1.44
N THR A 270 32.25 6.72 -0.62
CA THR A 270 32.42 5.35 -0.10
C THR A 270 31.33 5.00 0.92
N SER A 271 31.04 3.72 1.11
CA SER A 271 30.04 3.30 2.10
C SER A 271 30.43 3.67 3.54
N LYS A 272 31.73 3.87 3.81
CA LYS A 272 32.23 4.37 5.11
C LYS A 272 31.77 5.80 5.36
N GLY A 273 31.73 6.63 4.32
CA GLY A 273 31.28 8.02 4.41
C GLY A 273 29.77 8.17 4.49
N HIS A 274 28.98 7.10 4.59
CA HIS A 274 27.59 7.26 5.04
C HIS A 274 27.52 7.83 6.46
N GLY A 275 28.61 7.69 7.23
CA GLY A 275 28.69 7.97 8.65
C GLY A 275 29.15 9.38 9.07
N THR A 276 29.43 10.25 8.09
CA THR A 276 30.22 11.48 8.29
C THR A 276 29.50 12.70 7.76
#